data_AF-A0A2W6BUY2-F1
#
_entry.id   AF-A0A2W6BUY2-F1
#
_cell.length_a   1.000
_cell.length_b   1.000
_cell.length_c   1.000
_cell.angle_alpha   90.00
_cell.angle_beta   90.00
_cell.angle_gamma   90.00
#
_symmetry.space_group_name_H-M   'P 1'
#
loop_
_entity.id
_entity.type
_entity.pdbx_description
1 polymer ?
#
loop_
_entity_poly.entity_id
_entity_poly.type
_entity_poly.pdbx_seq_one_letter_code
_entity_poly.pdbx_strand_id
1 'polypeptide(L)'
;MNDTRTLLLSRKRDLFAALRSLEQDREDGSVDDTAYRTARRRYESEAAEILEQLDILSQEQTDFVTTSRQVPLRWRSSRVAMTGAGALVVVAMTLILVAALHPGGASPAATVSPQRGAGPADSSQVRQADNAVRAHPRSVNALIRLGNAYVQIGRTREADGAYVAALRLQPLSSEATILHAMMLGSAGQYTRATRLLHGTEARDPTFAKAWLLDGLFAGHKPNGRARAIADWRRFLKLQPAGPAAAEVRGFITAAEKTGKNATAG
;
A
#
# COMPACT_ATOMS: atom_id res chain seq x y z
N MET A 1 25.02 4.03 -21.02
CA MET A 1 23.78 4.00 -20.19
C MET A 1 24.01 3.51 -18.75
N ASN A 2 24.95 2.59 -18.47
CA ASN A 2 25.18 2.12 -17.09
C ASN A 2 25.74 3.19 -16.14
N ASP A 3 26.59 4.09 -16.65
CA ASP A 3 27.21 5.14 -15.81
C ASP A 3 26.19 6.19 -15.35
N THR A 4 25.29 6.62 -16.25
CA THR A 4 24.22 7.59 -15.95
C THR A 4 23.25 7.05 -14.90
N ARG A 5 22.81 5.79 -15.03
CA ARG A 5 21.92 5.14 -14.07
C ARG A 5 22.58 5.02 -12.68
N THR A 6 23.86 4.64 -12.66
CA THR A 6 24.63 4.50 -11.42
C THR A 6 24.81 5.85 -10.72
N LEU A 7 25.10 6.91 -11.48
CA LEU A 7 25.18 8.27 -10.97
C LEU A 7 23.84 8.74 -10.37
N LEU A 8 22.72 8.50 -11.04
CA LEU A 8 21.39 8.87 -10.54
C LEU A 8 21.00 8.09 -9.27
N LEU A 9 21.38 6.82 -9.17
CA LEU A 9 21.18 6.03 -7.96
C LEU A 9 22.02 6.54 -6.79
N SER A 10 23.26 6.97 -7.04
CA SER A 10 24.09 7.61 -6.02
C SER A 10 23.48 8.94 -5.58
N ARG A 11 23.13 9.82 -6.53
CA ARG A 11 22.53 11.13 -6.25
C ARG A 11 21.21 11.00 -5.49
N LYS A 12 20.38 10.01 -5.83
CA LYS A 12 19.20 9.64 -5.04
C LYS A 12 19.57 9.31 -3.60
N ARG A 13 20.54 8.41 -3.38
CA ARG A 13 20.95 8.03 -2.02
C ARG A 13 21.38 9.25 -1.20
N ASP A 14 22.17 10.12 -1.80
CA ASP A 14 22.74 11.30 -1.13
C ASP A 14 21.63 12.33 -0.80
N LEU A 15 20.67 12.54 -1.71
CA LEU A 15 19.51 13.40 -1.48
C LEU A 15 18.62 12.90 -0.34
N PHE A 16 18.38 11.59 -0.26
CA PHE A 16 17.60 11.01 0.84
C PHE A 16 18.35 11.07 2.18
N ALA A 17 19.69 11.08 2.17
CA ALA A 17 20.48 11.35 3.37
C ALA A 17 20.37 12.82 3.80
N ALA A 18 20.42 13.75 2.85
CA ALA A 18 20.25 15.19 3.11
C ALA A 18 18.86 15.51 3.68
N LEU A 19 17.79 14.91 3.16
CA LEU A 19 16.44 15.04 3.71
C LEU A 19 16.34 14.52 5.14
N ARG A 20 17.04 13.44 5.48
CA ARG A 20 17.06 12.90 6.84
C ARG A 20 17.82 13.82 7.80
N SER A 21 18.94 14.38 7.36
CA SER A 21 19.68 15.39 8.14
C SER A 21 18.83 16.62 8.38
N LEU A 22 18.14 17.13 7.34
CA LEU A 22 17.27 18.29 7.46
C LEU A 22 16.09 18.06 8.42
N GLU A 23 15.55 16.84 8.46
CA GLU A 23 14.51 16.49 9.43
C GLU A 23 15.05 16.49 10.86
N GLN A 24 16.25 15.94 11.06
CA GLN A 24 16.93 15.94 12.36
C GLN A 24 17.26 17.36 12.82
N ASP A 25 17.78 18.22 11.93
CA ASP A 25 18.09 19.61 12.24
C ASP A 25 16.83 20.39 12.66
N ARG A 26 15.65 20.05 12.11
CA ARG A 26 14.37 20.61 12.55
C ARG A 26 13.97 20.09 13.93
N GLU A 27 14.14 18.80 14.19
CA GLU A 27 13.83 18.17 15.47
C GLU A 27 14.71 18.72 16.60
N ASP A 28 15.98 18.99 16.30
CA ASP A 28 16.95 19.58 17.22
C ASP A 28 16.81 21.12 17.34
N GLY A 29 15.86 21.72 16.60
CA GLY A 29 15.60 23.17 16.61
C GLY A 29 16.72 24.01 15.97
N SER A 30 17.63 23.37 15.24
CA SER A 30 18.78 24.01 14.58
C SER A 30 18.40 24.76 13.30
N VAL A 31 17.21 24.49 12.74
CA VAL A 31 16.68 25.15 11.55
C VAL A 31 15.27 25.65 11.80
N ASP A 32 14.98 26.89 11.39
CA ASP A 32 13.66 27.46 11.52
C ASP A 32 12.63 26.81 10.57
N ASP A 33 11.35 26.89 10.94
CA ASP A 33 10.27 26.19 10.26
C ASP A 33 10.07 26.64 8.79
N THR A 34 10.44 27.87 8.46
CA THR A 34 10.32 28.45 7.11
C THR A 34 11.49 28.01 6.22
N ALA A 35 12.70 28.01 6.78
CA ALA A 35 13.92 27.50 6.15
C ALA A 35 13.81 26.00 5.89
N TYR A 36 13.30 25.22 6.85
CA TYR A 36 13.02 23.79 6.69
C TYR A 36 12.06 23.53 5.53
N ARG A 37 10.90 24.20 5.49
CA ARG A 37 9.91 24.02 4.42
C ARG A 37 10.47 24.39 3.04
N THR A 38 11.33 25.40 2.99
CA THR A 38 11.95 25.85 1.73
C THR A 38 13.00 24.86 1.24
N ALA A 39 13.90 24.41 2.12
CA ALA A 39 14.90 23.40 1.81
C ALA A 39 14.25 22.06 1.42
N ARG A 40 13.22 21.66 2.17
CA ARG A 40 12.48 20.42 1.90
C ARG A 40 11.79 20.42 0.54
N ARG A 41 11.13 21.53 0.14
CA ARG A 41 10.53 21.65 -1.19
C ARG A 41 11.55 21.48 -2.31
N ARG A 42 12.74 22.07 -2.15
CA ARG A 42 13.84 21.94 -3.12
C ARG A 42 14.32 20.49 -3.25
N TYR A 43 14.52 19.81 -2.12
CA TYR A 43 14.91 18.40 -2.13
C TYR A 43 13.80 17.49 -2.67
N GLU A 44 12.54 17.78 -2.38
CA GLU A 44 11.39 17.04 -2.92
C GLU A 44 11.29 17.21 -4.45
N SER A 45 11.52 18.41 -4.98
CA SER A 45 11.56 18.63 -6.44
C SER A 45 12.72 17.89 -7.11
N GLU A 46 13.91 17.92 -6.52
CA GLU A 46 15.09 17.23 -7.07
C GLU A 46 14.95 15.70 -6.97
N ALA A 47 14.28 15.19 -5.92
CA ALA A 47 13.93 13.78 -5.81
C ALA A 47 12.99 13.33 -6.95
N ALA A 48 11.99 14.15 -7.28
CA ALA A 48 11.03 13.84 -8.33
C ALA A 48 11.71 13.74 -9.70
N GLU A 49 12.60 14.67 -10.03
CA GLU A 49 13.36 14.68 -11.29
C GLU A 49 14.26 13.43 -11.43
N ILE A 50 14.99 13.08 -10.36
CA ILE A 50 15.87 11.90 -10.38
C ILE A 50 15.05 10.61 -10.55
N LEU A 51 13.87 10.52 -9.93
CA LEU A 51 12.99 9.36 -10.05
C LEU A 51 12.40 9.24 -11.47
N GLU A 52 12.03 10.36 -12.09
CA GLU A 52 11.56 10.41 -13.47
C GLU A 52 12.64 9.96 -14.45
N GLN A 53 13.87 10.47 -14.31
CA GLN A 53 15.00 10.05 -15.15
C GLN A 53 15.35 8.56 -14.97
N LEU A 54 15.27 8.04 -13.74
CA LEU A 54 15.47 6.61 -13.48
C LEU A 54 14.38 5.73 -14.09
N ASP A 55 13.14 6.23 -14.15
CA ASP A 55 12.01 5.55 -14.80
C ASP A 55 12.22 5.49 -16.32
N ILE A 56 12.56 6.63 -16.95
CA ILE A 56 12.90 6.70 -18.39
C ILE A 56 14.04 5.73 -18.73
N LEU A 57 15.14 5.76 -17.98
CA LEU A 57 16.27 4.83 -18.18
C LEU A 57 15.90 3.36 -17.94
N SER A 58 14.85 3.08 -17.17
CA SER A 58 14.32 1.73 -17.02
C SER A 58 13.47 1.31 -18.22
N GLN A 59 12.65 2.22 -18.75
CA GLN A 59 11.83 1.97 -19.93
C GLN A 59 12.69 1.75 -21.18
N GLU A 60 13.75 2.54 -21.40
CA GLU A 60 14.69 2.37 -22.51
C GLU A 60 15.38 0.99 -22.52
N GLN A 61 15.70 0.44 -21.34
CA GLN A 61 16.23 -0.93 -21.24
C GLN A 61 15.18 -1.99 -21.60
N THR A 62 13.91 -1.71 -21.30
CA THR A 62 12.79 -2.60 -21.61
C THR A 62 12.47 -2.58 -23.11
N ASP A 63 12.56 -1.42 -23.75
CA ASP A 63 12.35 -1.26 -25.20
C ASP A 63 13.47 -1.91 -26.03
N PHE A 64 14.71 -1.89 -25.53
CA PHE A 64 15.82 -2.60 -26.17
C PHE A 64 15.67 -4.13 -26.14
N VAL A 65 15.05 -4.68 -25.08
CA VAL A 65 14.71 -6.11 -24.98
C VAL A 65 13.51 -6.47 -25.88
N THR A 66 12.71 -5.48 -26.28
CA THR A 66 11.48 -5.68 -27.07
C THR A 66 11.70 -5.43 -28.58
N THR A 67 12.88 -4.96 -28.99
CA THR A 67 13.20 -4.71 -30.41
C THR A 67 13.79 -5.95 -31.09
N SER A 68 13.01 -7.03 -31.18
CA SER A 68 13.27 -8.14 -32.11
C SER A 68 11.99 -8.85 -32.58
N ARG A 69 11.02 -8.10 -33.14
CA ARG A 69 10.13 -8.56 -34.22
C ARG A 69 9.20 -7.42 -34.66
N GLN A 70 9.31 -7.03 -35.93
CA GLN A 70 8.45 -6.05 -36.58
C GLN A 70 7.05 -6.59 -36.86
N VAL A 71 6.01 -5.75 -36.69
CA VAL A 71 4.92 -5.51 -37.65
C VAL A 71 4.41 -4.06 -37.45
N PRO A 72 4.21 -3.24 -38.50
CA PRO A 72 3.80 -1.84 -38.35
C PRO A 72 2.27 -1.71 -38.35
N LEU A 73 1.69 -0.91 -37.46
CA LEU A 73 0.32 -0.42 -37.65
C LEU A 73 0.16 1.05 -37.21
N ARG A 74 -0.34 1.81 -38.18
CA ARG A 74 -0.56 3.24 -38.28
C ARG A 74 -1.30 3.81 -37.07
N TRP A 75 -0.66 4.78 -36.42
CA TRP A 75 -1.29 5.64 -35.42
C TRP A 75 -2.35 6.53 -36.09
N ARG A 76 -3.59 6.40 -35.65
CA ARG A 76 -4.58 7.46 -35.79
C ARG A 76 -5.04 7.85 -34.39
N SER A 77 -4.62 9.03 -33.98
CA SER A 77 -4.99 9.72 -32.75
C SER A 77 -6.50 9.84 -32.60
N SER A 78 -7.02 9.47 -31.44
CA SER A 78 -8.27 10.04 -30.92
C SER A 78 -8.12 10.29 -29.43
N ARG A 79 -8.31 11.57 -29.07
CA ARG A 79 -8.44 12.06 -27.70
C ARG A 79 -9.78 11.60 -27.10
N VAL A 80 -9.91 11.81 -25.78
CA VAL A 80 -11.16 11.84 -24.98
C VAL A 80 -11.62 10.44 -24.54
N ALA A 81 -12.10 10.17 -23.32
CA ALA A 81 -12.63 10.98 -22.24
C ALA A 81 -12.36 10.33 -20.87
N MET A 82 -12.11 11.17 -19.89
CA MET A 82 -12.19 10.86 -18.47
C MET A 82 -13.67 10.83 -18.06
N THR A 83 -14.20 9.66 -17.67
CA THR A 83 -15.37 9.58 -16.75
C THR A 83 -15.40 8.24 -16.00
N GLY A 84 -15.37 8.35 -14.67
CA GLY A 84 -16.22 7.57 -13.77
C GLY A 84 -15.94 6.07 -13.58
N ALA A 85 -15.06 5.71 -12.65
CA ALA A 85 -15.14 4.42 -11.94
C ALA A 85 -14.60 4.49 -10.49
N GLY A 86 -14.70 5.67 -9.86
CA GLY A 86 -14.14 5.93 -8.53
C GLY A 86 -15.06 5.60 -7.34
N ALA A 87 -16.22 4.95 -7.54
CA ALA A 87 -17.28 4.99 -6.53
C ALA A 87 -17.79 3.64 -5.99
N LEU A 88 -17.20 2.47 -6.32
CA LEU A 88 -17.89 1.20 -6.02
C LEU A 88 -17.11 0.10 -5.27
N VAL A 89 -15.93 0.35 -4.71
CA VAL A 89 -15.17 -0.73 -4.01
C VAL A 89 -14.72 -0.36 -2.59
N VAL A 90 -15.16 0.77 -2.04
CA VAL A 90 -14.96 1.08 -0.60
C VAL A 90 -15.83 0.17 0.29
N VAL A 91 -16.89 -0.42 -0.26
CA VAL A 91 -17.85 -1.27 0.49
C VAL A 91 -17.29 -2.67 0.82
N ALA A 92 -16.34 -3.18 0.02
CA ALA A 92 -15.72 -4.50 0.24
C ALA A 92 -14.75 -4.52 1.43
N MET A 93 -13.99 -3.44 1.62
CA MET A 93 -12.97 -3.37 2.68
C MET A 93 -13.56 -3.14 4.08
N THR A 94 -14.76 -2.58 4.18
CA THR A 94 -15.41 -2.31 5.47
C THR A 94 -16.11 -3.54 6.04
N LEU A 95 -16.64 -4.45 5.20
CA LEU A 95 -17.46 -5.57 5.67
C LEU A 95 -16.64 -6.75 6.23
N ILE A 96 -15.39 -6.95 5.80
CA ILE A 96 -14.51 -7.97 6.37
C ILE A 96 -14.07 -7.60 7.80
N LEU A 97 -14.12 -6.32 8.18
CA LEU A 97 -13.76 -5.86 9.52
C LEU A 97 -14.92 -5.99 10.53
N VAL A 98 -16.18 -5.91 10.08
CA VAL A 98 -17.36 -5.94 10.97
C VAL A 98 -17.82 -7.37 11.31
N ALA A 99 -17.60 -8.35 10.42
CA ALA A 99 -18.07 -9.72 10.62
C ALA A 99 -17.27 -10.54 11.66
N ALA A 100 -16.15 -10.01 12.18
CA ALA A 100 -15.27 -10.75 13.08
C ALA A 100 -15.47 -10.43 14.58
N LEU A 101 -16.35 -9.49 14.97
CA LEU A 101 -16.38 -9.01 16.36
C LEU A 101 -17.73 -8.94 17.08
N HIS A 102 -18.89 -9.21 16.47
CA HIS A 102 -20.16 -9.13 17.22
C HIS A 102 -21.23 -10.13 16.74
N PRO A 103 -21.67 -11.09 17.59
CA PRO A 103 -22.99 -11.69 17.47
C PRO A 103 -24.01 -10.79 18.18
N GLY A 104 -24.90 -10.15 17.42
CA GLY A 104 -26.11 -9.54 17.97
C GLY A 104 -26.46 -8.14 17.45
N GLY A 105 -27.63 -8.05 16.80
CA GLY A 105 -28.59 -6.96 17.02
C GLY A 105 -28.41 -5.62 16.28
N ALA A 106 -29.10 -5.51 15.13
CA ALA A 106 -29.92 -4.39 14.66
C ALA A 106 -29.37 -2.92 14.60
N SER A 107 -29.20 -2.47 13.35
CA SER A 107 -29.82 -1.30 12.69
C SER A 107 -28.88 -0.25 12.07
N PRO A 108 -29.18 0.25 10.85
CA PRO A 108 -28.24 0.98 10.01
C PRO A 108 -28.61 2.46 9.84
N ALA A 109 -27.78 3.38 10.33
CA ALA A 109 -27.70 4.75 9.84
C ALA A 109 -26.50 5.46 10.46
N ALA A 110 -25.32 5.30 9.86
CA ALA A 110 -24.22 6.22 10.08
C ALA A 110 -23.52 6.46 8.75
N THR A 111 -23.86 7.61 8.16
CA THR A 111 -23.21 8.25 7.04
C THR A 111 -21.69 8.27 7.21
N VAL A 112 -20.97 7.73 6.23
CA VAL A 112 -19.51 7.87 6.12
C VAL A 112 -19.22 9.35 5.92
N SER A 113 -18.75 10.01 6.98
CA SER A 113 -18.28 11.40 6.94
C SER A 113 -16.85 11.46 6.37
N PRO A 114 -16.50 12.52 5.63
CA PRO A 114 -15.14 12.72 5.14
C PRO A 114 -14.20 13.05 6.31
N GLN A 115 -12.92 12.68 6.15
CA GLN A 115 -11.75 12.97 7.00
C GLN A 115 -12.00 14.10 8.02
N ARG A 116 -12.37 13.72 9.25
CA ARG A 116 -12.57 14.66 10.36
C ARG A 116 -11.24 14.80 11.10
N GLY A 117 -10.76 16.03 11.25
CA GLY A 117 -9.54 16.32 12.03
C GLY A 117 -9.63 15.70 13.42
N ALA A 118 -8.53 15.10 13.87
CA ALA A 118 -8.43 14.31 15.09
C ALA A 118 -9.02 15.05 16.30
N GLY A 119 -10.02 14.46 16.93
CA GLY A 119 -10.59 14.95 18.18
C GLY A 119 -9.72 14.58 19.40
N PRO A 120 -9.99 15.18 20.58
CA PRO A 120 -9.28 14.85 21.81
C PRO A 120 -9.42 13.35 22.21
N ALA A 121 -10.53 12.71 21.86
CA ALA A 121 -10.75 11.28 22.08
C ALA A 121 -9.83 10.40 21.22
N ASP A 122 -9.57 10.82 19.97
CA ASP A 122 -8.71 10.11 19.02
C ASP A 122 -7.24 10.08 19.50
N SER A 123 -6.81 11.17 20.14
CA SER A 123 -5.49 11.25 20.78
C SER A 123 -5.36 10.39 22.06
N SER A 124 -6.47 10.01 22.69
CA SER A 124 -6.45 9.23 23.94
C SER A 124 -6.05 7.76 23.72
N GLN A 125 -6.48 7.16 22.61
CA GLN A 125 -6.12 5.79 22.27
C GLN A 125 -4.62 5.66 21.96
N VAL A 126 -4.06 6.65 21.25
CA VAL A 126 -2.62 6.71 21.00
C VAL A 126 -1.85 6.85 22.31
N ARG A 127 -2.28 7.73 23.24
CA ARG A 127 -1.63 7.86 24.55
C ARG A 127 -1.66 6.56 25.36
N GLN A 128 -2.78 5.85 25.39
CA GLN A 128 -2.89 4.58 26.09
C GLN A 128 -1.99 3.51 25.46
N ALA A 129 -1.97 3.43 24.13
CA ALA A 129 -1.11 2.50 23.42
C ALA A 129 0.38 2.83 23.58
N ASP A 130 0.74 4.12 23.58
CA ASP A 130 2.12 4.58 23.85
C ASP A 130 2.57 4.20 25.26
N ASN A 131 1.71 4.43 26.27
CA ASN A 131 1.99 4.00 27.64
C ASN A 131 2.17 2.48 27.75
N ALA A 132 1.38 1.69 27.02
CA ALA A 132 1.55 0.24 26.99
C ALA A 132 2.90 -0.18 26.37
N VAL A 133 3.35 0.52 25.32
CA VAL A 133 4.68 0.30 24.73
C VAL A 133 5.79 0.74 25.69
N ARG A 134 5.64 1.85 26.42
CA ARG A 134 6.63 2.27 27.43
C ARG A 134 6.75 1.28 28.58
N ALA A 135 5.63 0.74 29.05
CA ALA A 135 5.60 -0.29 30.09
C ALA A 135 6.21 -1.61 29.60
N HIS A 136 5.97 -1.97 28.34
CA HIS A 136 6.42 -3.21 27.74
C HIS A 136 7.01 -3.01 26.33
N PRO A 137 8.25 -2.48 26.21
CA PRO A 137 8.82 -2.05 24.93
C PRO A 137 9.10 -3.19 23.94
N ARG A 138 9.12 -4.44 24.43
CA ARG A 138 9.28 -5.65 23.60
C ARG A 138 7.98 -6.42 23.40
N SER A 139 6.83 -5.82 23.71
CA SER A 139 5.53 -6.44 23.48
C SER A 139 5.06 -6.18 22.04
N VAL A 140 5.02 -7.24 21.23
CA VAL A 140 4.47 -7.22 19.87
C VAL A 140 3.02 -6.71 19.89
N ASN A 141 2.21 -7.18 20.84
CA ASN A 141 0.81 -6.78 20.97
C ASN A 141 0.66 -5.29 21.32
N ALA A 142 1.55 -4.74 22.15
CA ALA A 142 1.53 -3.31 22.46
C ALA A 142 1.87 -2.46 21.23
N LEU A 143 2.87 -2.88 20.45
CA LEU A 143 3.25 -2.21 19.21
C LEU A 143 2.16 -2.31 18.12
N ILE A 144 1.49 -3.46 18.00
CA ILE A 144 0.32 -3.62 17.11
C ILE A 144 -0.81 -2.66 17.53
N ARG A 145 -1.10 -2.57 18.83
CA ARG A 145 -2.12 -1.63 19.35
C ARG A 145 -1.75 -0.18 19.05
N LEU A 146 -0.48 0.18 19.19
CA LEU A 146 0.01 1.51 18.84
C LEU A 146 -0.13 1.78 17.33
N GLY A 147 0.24 0.82 16.48
CA GLY A 147 0.05 0.91 15.03
C GLY A 147 -1.41 1.12 14.66
N ASN A 148 -2.32 0.33 15.22
CA ASN A 148 -3.76 0.46 15.01
C ASN A 148 -4.30 1.83 15.48
N ALA A 149 -3.86 2.31 16.64
CA ALA A 149 -4.27 3.63 17.14
C ALA A 149 -3.82 4.75 16.19
N TYR A 150 -2.62 4.66 15.63
CA TYR A 150 -2.15 5.60 14.61
C TYR A 150 -2.93 5.51 13.29
N VAL A 151 -3.30 4.31 12.85
CA VAL A 151 -4.16 4.12 11.67
C VAL A 151 -5.50 4.82 11.84
N GLN A 152 -6.15 4.66 13.00
CA GLN A 152 -7.47 5.24 13.26
C GLN A 152 -7.48 6.78 13.15
N ILE A 153 -6.35 7.42 13.47
CA ILE A 153 -6.21 8.88 13.43
C ILE A 153 -5.50 9.39 12.16
N GLY A 154 -5.29 8.52 11.18
CA GLY A 154 -4.67 8.87 9.89
C GLY A 154 -3.16 9.09 9.92
N ARG A 155 -2.49 8.82 11.04
CA ARG A 155 -1.02 8.96 11.23
C ARG A 155 -0.28 7.75 10.64
N THR A 156 -0.33 7.65 9.31
CA THR A 156 0.14 6.50 8.53
C THR A 156 1.64 6.22 8.72
N ARG A 157 2.47 7.26 8.84
CA ARG A 157 3.93 7.11 9.00
C ARG A 157 4.28 6.50 10.35
N GLU A 158 3.60 6.94 11.40
CA GLU A 158 3.79 6.46 12.76
C GLU A 158 3.25 5.03 12.92
N ALA A 159 2.13 4.72 12.26
CA ALA A 159 1.63 3.35 12.16
C ALA A 159 2.65 2.42 11.49
N ASP A 160 3.27 2.85 10.39
CA ASP A 160 4.31 2.10 9.67
C ASP A 160 5.48 1.76 10.61
N GLY A 161 5.94 2.75 11.38
CA GLY A 161 6.99 2.57 12.38
C GLY A 161 6.64 1.54 13.45
N ALA A 162 5.41 1.60 14.00
CA ALA A 162 4.95 0.68 15.03
C ALA A 162 4.83 -0.77 14.52
N TYR A 163 4.30 -0.98 13.32
CA TYR A 163 4.24 -2.32 12.72
C TYR A 163 5.62 -2.87 12.35
N VAL A 164 6.53 -2.02 11.83
CA VAL A 164 7.91 -2.42 11.57
C VAL A 164 8.62 -2.82 12.86
N ALA A 165 8.40 -2.09 13.96
CA ALA A 165 8.95 -2.46 15.26
C ALA A 165 8.39 -3.80 15.76
N ALA A 166 7.08 -4.04 15.60
CA ALA A 166 6.46 -5.32 15.94
C ALA A 166 7.07 -6.48 15.13
N LEU A 167 7.26 -6.29 13.83
CA LEU A 167 7.86 -7.28 12.94
C LEU A 167 9.37 -7.46 13.16
N ARG A 168 10.09 -6.47 13.69
CA ARG A 168 11.49 -6.67 14.15
C ARG A 168 11.57 -7.59 15.35
N LEU A 169 10.59 -7.53 16.26
CA LEU A 169 10.55 -8.41 17.44
C LEU A 169 10.06 -9.81 17.08
N GLN A 170 9.06 -9.91 16.20
CA GLN A 170 8.53 -11.18 15.71
C GLN A 170 8.37 -11.15 14.18
N PRO A 171 9.44 -11.48 13.43
CA PRO A 171 9.44 -11.44 11.95
C PRO A 171 8.40 -12.36 11.30
N LEU A 172 7.93 -13.38 12.03
CA LEU A 172 6.96 -14.37 11.57
C LEU A 172 5.52 -14.07 12.01
N SER A 173 5.25 -12.90 12.60
CA SER A 173 3.87 -12.54 13.00
C SER A 173 2.99 -12.30 11.78
N SER A 174 2.12 -13.27 11.46
CA SER A 174 1.11 -13.14 10.40
C SER A 174 0.13 -12.01 10.69
N GLU A 175 -0.25 -11.81 11.96
CA GLU A 175 -1.13 -10.73 12.38
C GLU A 175 -0.52 -9.35 12.09
N ALA A 176 0.70 -9.09 12.57
CA ALA A 176 1.39 -7.83 12.32
C ALA A 176 1.59 -7.59 10.83
N THR A 177 1.95 -8.63 10.07
CA THR A 177 2.14 -8.52 8.61
C THR A 177 0.84 -8.15 7.89
N ILE A 178 -0.28 -8.76 8.27
CA ILE A 178 -1.58 -8.49 7.65
C ILE A 178 -2.06 -7.08 7.98
N LEU A 179 -1.99 -6.66 9.24
CA LEU A 179 -2.40 -5.32 9.64
C LEU A 179 -1.54 -4.25 8.97
N HIS A 180 -0.23 -4.50 8.86
CA HIS A 180 0.69 -3.62 8.14
C HIS A 180 0.36 -3.53 6.65
N ALA A 181 0.14 -4.67 5.99
CA ALA A 181 -0.22 -4.70 4.57
C ALA A 181 -1.58 -4.01 4.31
N MET A 182 -2.57 -4.20 5.18
CA MET A 182 -3.86 -3.51 5.09
C MET A 182 -3.72 -2.00 5.26
N MET A 183 -2.93 -1.54 6.24
CA MET A 183 -2.61 -0.13 6.40
C MET A 183 -1.96 0.44 5.15
N LEU A 184 -0.92 -0.22 4.62
CA LEU A 184 -0.22 0.21 3.40
C LEU A 184 -1.16 0.24 2.20
N GLY A 185 -2.04 -0.75 2.06
CA GLY A 185 -3.06 -0.79 1.01
C GLY A 185 -4.02 0.39 1.09
N SER A 186 -4.51 0.72 2.30
CA SER A 186 -5.39 1.87 2.53
C SER A 186 -4.70 3.21 2.21
N ALA A 187 -3.37 3.27 2.37
CA ALA A 187 -2.54 4.41 2.01
C ALA A 187 -2.11 4.43 0.52
N GLY A 188 -2.63 3.52 -0.32
CA GLY A 188 -2.25 3.42 -1.74
C GLY A 188 -0.86 2.83 -2.01
N GLN A 189 -0.17 2.34 -0.98
CA GLN A 189 1.19 1.81 -1.07
C GLN A 189 1.19 0.32 -1.45
N TYR A 190 0.48 -0.03 -2.53
CA TYR A 190 0.22 -1.41 -2.97
C TYR A 190 1.50 -2.22 -3.20
N THR A 191 2.56 -1.60 -3.75
CA THR A 191 3.86 -2.27 -3.96
C THR A 191 4.52 -2.71 -2.66
N ARG A 192 4.39 -1.93 -1.58
CA ARG A 192 4.92 -2.32 -0.27
C ARG A 192 4.04 -3.38 0.38
N ALA A 193 2.71 -3.23 0.29
CA ALA A 193 1.76 -4.19 0.84
C ALA A 193 1.94 -5.59 0.25
N THR A 194 1.91 -5.72 -1.08
CA THR A 194 2.14 -6.99 -1.80
C THR A 194 3.49 -7.64 -1.47
N ARG A 195 4.57 -6.85 -1.33
CA ARG A 195 5.89 -7.37 -0.93
C ARG A 195 5.87 -8.04 0.45
N LEU A 196 5.14 -7.46 1.41
CA LEU A 196 4.98 -8.06 2.73
C LEU A 196 4.21 -9.39 2.65
N LEU A 197 3.16 -9.43 1.82
CA LEU A 197 2.30 -10.60 1.66
C LEU A 197 3.00 -11.75 0.95
N HIS A 198 3.79 -11.49 -0.09
CA HIS A 198 4.61 -12.52 -0.76
C HIS A 198 5.53 -13.25 0.23
N GLY A 199 6.12 -12.53 1.19
CA GLY A 199 6.93 -13.14 2.23
C GLY A 199 6.11 -14.11 3.09
N THR A 200 4.86 -13.78 3.40
CA THR A 200 3.94 -14.65 4.13
C THR A 200 3.50 -15.84 3.30
N GLU A 201 3.16 -15.66 2.03
CA GLU A 201 2.79 -16.74 1.10
C GLU A 201 3.88 -17.78 0.92
N ALA A 202 5.14 -17.35 0.83
CA ALA A 202 6.28 -18.24 0.71
C ALA A 202 6.52 -19.08 1.97
N ARG A 203 6.19 -18.53 3.15
CA ARG A 203 6.40 -19.19 4.46
C ARG A 203 5.22 -20.07 4.87
N ASP A 204 4.01 -19.57 4.66
CA ASP A 204 2.76 -20.28 4.93
C ASP A 204 1.84 -20.19 3.69
N PRO A 205 1.99 -21.14 2.75
CA PRO A 205 1.17 -21.20 1.55
C PRO A 205 -0.31 -21.49 1.81
N THR A 206 -0.67 -21.83 3.06
CA THR A 206 -2.04 -22.17 3.48
C THR A 206 -2.76 -21.00 4.15
N PHE A 207 -2.05 -19.91 4.44
CA PHE A 207 -2.64 -18.71 5.02
C PHE A 207 -3.48 -17.93 4.00
N ALA A 208 -4.73 -18.35 3.84
CA ALA A 208 -5.66 -17.85 2.82
C ALA A 208 -5.76 -16.31 2.80
N LYS A 209 -5.73 -15.65 3.96
CA LYS A 209 -5.86 -14.19 4.06
C LYS A 209 -4.74 -13.44 3.33
N ALA A 210 -3.53 -13.99 3.25
CA ALA A 210 -2.45 -13.37 2.48
C ALA A 210 -2.77 -13.32 0.98
N TRP A 211 -3.17 -14.46 0.41
CA TRP A 211 -3.57 -14.56 -1.00
C TRP A 211 -4.76 -13.65 -1.36
N LEU A 212 -5.73 -13.53 -0.45
CA LEU A 212 -6.87 -12.62 -0.65
C LEU A 212 -6.42 -11.15 -0.77
N LEU A 213 -5.59 -10.71 0.18
CA LEU A 213 -5.13 -9.33 0.23
C LEU A 213 -4.11 -9.02 -0.87
N ASP A 214 -3.25 -9.98 -1.23
CA ASP A 214 -2.28 -9.79 -2.30
C ASP A 214 -3.01 -9.60 -3.62
N GLY A 215 -4.04 -10.42 -3.90
CA GLY A 215 -4.85 -10.26 -5.09
C GLY A 215 -5.58 -8.91 -5.14
N LEU A 216 -6.11 -8.44 -4.00
CA LEU A 216 -6.74 -7.12 -3.90
C LEU A 216 -5.74 -5.99 -4.21
N PHE A 217 -4.54 -6.03 -3.66
CA PHE A 217 -3.53 -4.98 -3.86
C PHE A 217 -2.82 -5.08 -5.21
N ALA A 218 -2.58 -6.29 -5.71
CA ALA A 218 -2.00 -6.53 -7.03
C ALA A 218 -2.92 -6.00 -8.13
N GLY A 219 -4.24 -6.11 -7.99
CA GLY A 219 -5.21 -5.58 -8.96
C GLY A 219 -5.10 -4.07 -9.20
N HIS A 220 -4.50 -3.31 -8.29
CA HIS A 220 -4.28 -1.87 -8.40
C HIS A 220 -2.98 -1.50 -9.12
N LYS A 221 -2.11 -2.46 -9.43
CA LYS A 221 -0.87 -2.22 -10.16
C LYS A 221 -1.12 -2.30 -11.67
N PRO A 222 -0.37 -1.53 -12.49
CA PRO A 222 -0.31 -1.77 -13.93
C PRO A 222 0.01 -3.24 -14.21
N ASN A 223 -0.77 -3.89 -15.07
CA ASN A 223 -0.64 -5.31 -15.42
C ASN A 223 -0.79 -6.31 -14.25
N GLY A 224 -1.20 -5.87 -13.06
CA GLY A 224 -1.34 -6.72 -11.87
C GLY A 224 -2.57 -7.61 -11.88
N ARG A 225 -3.44 -7.49 -12.90
CA ARG A 225 -4.67 -8.27 -13.07
C ARG A 225 -4.44 -9.77 -13.12
N ALA A 226 -3.45 -10.21 -13.90
CA ALA A 226 -3.15 -11.64 -14.05
C ALA A 226 -2.70 -12.25 -12.71
N ARG A 227 -1.88 -11.51 -11.98
CA ARG A 227 -1.45 -11.87 -10.62
C ARG A 227 -2.64 -11.93 -9.67
N ALA A 228 -3.48 -10.90 -9.65
CA ALA A 228 -4.68 -10.86 -8.81
C ALA A 228 -5.59 -12.08 -9.01
N ILE A 229 -5.86 -12.47 -10.26
CA ILE A 229 -6.64 -13.68 -10.56
C ILE A 229 -5.95 -14.94 -10.04
N ALA A 230 -4.62 -15.05 -10.18
CA ALA A 230 -3.87 -16.19 -9.67
C ALA A 230 -3.97 -16.32 -8.14
N ASP A 231 -3.79 -15.21 -7.42
CA ASP A 231 -3.83 -15.19 -5.95
C ASP A 231 -5.25 -15.47 -5.45
N TRP A 232 -6.28 -14.89 -6.08
CA TRP A 232 -7.68 -15.19 -5.78
C TRP A 232 -8.06 -16.64 -6.05
N ARG A 233 -7.54 -17.26 -7.13
CA ARG A 233 -7.73 -18.69 -7.36
C ARG A 233 -7.04 -19.53 -6.28
N ARG A 234 -5.88 -19.10 -5.78
CA ARG A 234 -5.21 -19.76 -4.66
C ARG A 234 -6.02 -19.64 -3.37
N PHE A 235 -6.58 -18.46 -3.08
CA PHE A 235 -7.53 -18.26 -1.99
C PHE A 235 -8.74 -19.19 -2.09
N LEU A 236 -9.38 -19.28 -3.25
CA LEU A 236 -10.56 -20.15 -3.44
C LEU A 236 -10.27 -21.64 -3.30
N LYS A 237 -9.03 -22.08 -3.55
CA LYS A 237 -8.60 -23.46 -3.27
C LYS A 237 -8.54 -23.74 -1.77
N LEU A 238 -8.12 -22.75 -0.98
CA LEU A 238 -8.01 -22.86 0.49
C LEU A 238 -9.36 -22.66 1.18
N GLN A 239 -10.19 -21.74 0.65
CA GLN A 239 -11.50 -21.38 1.17
C GLN A 239 -12.53 -21.36 0.02
N PRO A 240 -13.13 -22.52 -0.32
CA PRO A 240 -14.03 -22.64 -1.46
C PRO A 240 -15.44 -22.11 -1.19
N ALA A 241 -15.81 -21.82 0.05
CA ALA A 241 -17.16 -21.43 0.44
C ALA A 241 -17.16 -20.25 1.42
N GLY A 242 -18.32 -19.63 1.59
CA GLY A 242 -18.53 -18.48 2.46
C GLY A 242 -18.54 -17.13 1.73
N PRO A 243 -18.82 -16.03 2.45
CA PRO A 243 -19.00 -14.71 1.86
C PRO A 243 -17.78 -14.21 1.08
N ALA A 244 -16.58 -14.34 1.66
CA ALA A 244 -15.34 -13.95 1.01
C ALA A 244 -15.09 -14.75 -0.28
N ALA A 245 -15.44 -16.04 -0.32
CA ALA A 245 -15.31 -16.85 -1.54
C ALA A 245 -16.27 -16.39 -2.65
N ALA A 246 -17.52 -16.04 -2.29
CA ALA A 246 -18.48 -15.49 -3.24
C ALA A 246 -18.00 -14.16 -3.84
N GLU A 247 -17.46 -13.28 -2.99
CA GLU A 247 -16.90 -11.99 -3.40
C GLU A 247 -15.69 -12.17 -4.34
N VAL A 248 -14.77 -13.06 -3.99
CA VAL A 248 -13.59 -13.35 -4.81
C VAL A 248 -13.97 -13.93 -6.19
N ARG A 249 -15.00 -14.77 -6.28
CA ARG A 249 -15.53 -15.20 -7.59
C ARG A 249 -16.06 -14.04 -8.41
N GLY A 250 -16.72 -13.07 -7.76
CA GLY A 250 -17.14 -11.82 -8.37
C GLY A 250 -15.95 -11.03 -8.93
N PHE A 251 -14.88 -10.87 -8.14
CA PHE A 251 -13.65 -10.20 -8.57
C PHE A 251 -13.00 -10.89 -9.76
N ILE A 252 -12.87 -12.22 -9.76
CA ILE A 252 -12.34 -12.98 -10.90
C ILE A 252 -13.21 -12.78 -12.14
N THR A 253 -14.54 -12.89 -12.01
CA THR A 253 -15.46 -12.77 -13.16
C THR A 253 -15.39 -11.37 -13.79
N ALA A 254 -15.37 -10.32 -12.96
CA ALA A 254 -15.17 -8.95 -13.42
C ALA A 254 -13.78 -8.79 -14.08
N ALA A 255 -12.75 -9.38 -13.45
CA ALA A 255 -11.40 -9.41 -13.96
C ALA A 255 -11.25 -10.24 -15.26
N GLU A 256 -12.13 -11.15 -15.60
CA GLU A 256 -12.07 -11.85 -16.90
C GLU A 256 -12.83 -11.07 -17.99
N LYS A 257 -13.96 -10.43 -17.63
CA LYS A 257 -14.79 -9.68 -18.58
C LYS A 257 -14.08 -8.45 -19.17
N THR A 258 -13.46 -7.60 -18.35
CA THR A 258 -12.77 -6.40 -18.89
C THR A 258 -11.57 -6.77 -19.76
N GLY A 259 -10.94 -7.93 -19.55
CA GLY A 259 -9.84 -8.41 -20.39
C GLY A 259 -10.32 -8.81 -21.78
N LYS A 260 -11.44 -9.54 -21.87
CA LYS A 260 -12.05 -9.94 -23.14
C LYS A 260 -12.53 -8.75 -23.97
N ASN A 261 -13.11 -7.73 -23.31
CA ASN A 261 -13.58 -6.54 -24.00
C ASN A 261 -12.43 -5.67 -24.54
N ALA A 262 -11.25 -5.71 -23.90
CA ALA A 262 -10.06 -4.99 -24.38
C ALA A 262 -9.38 -5.67 -25.58
N THR A 263 -9.62 -6.96 -25.80
CA THR A 263 -9.07 -7.71 -26.94
C THR A 263 -10.02 -7.81 -28.14
N ALA A 264 -11.27 -7.35 -28.00
CA ALA A 264 -12.34 -7.53 -28.98
C ALA A 264 -12.77 -6.24 -29.72
N GLY A 265 -12.06 -5.13 -29.52
CA GLY A 265 -12.28 -3.84 -30.22
C GLY A 265 -11.01 -3.36 -30.88
#